data_AF-A0A382W760-F1
#
_entry.id   AF-A0A382W760-F1
#
_cell.length_a   1.000
_cell.length_b   1.000
_cell.length_c   1.000
_cell.angle_alpha   90.00
_cell.angle_beta   90.00
_cell.angle_gamma   90.00
#
_symmetry.space_group_name_H-M   'P 1'
#
loop_
_entity.id
_entity.type
_entity.pdbx_description
1 polymer ?
#
loop_
_entity_poly.entity_id
_entity_poly.type
_entity_poly.pdbx_seq_one_letter_code
_entity_poly.pdbx_strand_id
1 'polypeptide(L)'
;SFGLAIGAVPSRNIPHVVRCITQRFVELRDSGESFKSFIERTGKREVKSWLSELTKVPSYEEDRSFYSDWGDPREYTTGDLGVGECAGEVVSVTEFGLTDSERQVFDAQELLERGSPDQAARTAFGAMLTAARTLIRTEYLDVKDEADIIVEEFKTRFHDTRVFHDPFAGAKFTNYFFRQHGEQTHVCDHESAHHRIEEAQLFIEAAYSCYARMGVSKAV
;
A
#
# COMPACT_ATOMS: atom_id res chain seq x y z
N SER A 1 3.61 20.31 14.13
CA SER A 1 2.83 20.03 12.90
C SER A 1 1.62 19.20 13.26
N PHE A 2 0.43 19.77 13.10
CA PHE A 2 -0.85 19.21 13.51
C PHE A 2 -1.62 18.74 12.27
N GLY A 3 -2.36 17.63 12.36
CA GLY A 3 -3.13 17.07 11.23
C GLY A 3 -2.36 16.17 10.27
N LEU A 4 -1.13 15.76 10.61
CA LEU A 4 -0.39 14.77 9.82
C LEU A 4 -0.76 13.35 10.29
N ALA A 5 -1.07 12.47 9.33
CA ALA A 5 -1.33 11.06 9.60
C ALA A 5 -0.10 10.38 10.24
N ILE A 6 -0.34 9.53 11.23
CA ILE A 6 0.71 8.79 11.97
C ILE A 6 0.57 7.26 11.88
N GLY A 7 -0.52 6.78 11.29
CA GLY A 7 -0.80 5.37 11.07
C GLY A 7 -2.28 5.10 10.77
N ALA A 8 -2.57 3.90 10.28
CA ALA A 8 -3.93 3.38 10.14
C ALA A 8 -4.29 2.53 11.35
N VAL A 9 -5.55 2.60 11.78
CA VAL A 9 -6.10 1.83 12.90
C VAL A 9 -7.39 1.16 12.42
N PRO A 10 -7.63 -0.12 12.73
CA PRO A 10 -8.91 -0.77 12.46
C PRO A 10 -10.07 0.01 13.10
N SER A 11 -11.18 0.18 12.39
CA SER A 11 -12.34 0.94 12.86
C SER A 11 -12.89 0.43 14.20
N ARG A 12 -12.81 -0.89 14.44
CA ARG A 12 -13.17 -1.54 15.72
C ARG A 12 -12.32 -1.06 16.90
N ASN A 13 -11.08 -0.67 16.67
CA ASN A 13 -10.16 -0.22 17.71
C ASN A 13 -10.25 1.28 18.00
N ILE A 14 -11.01 2.06 17.23
CA ILE A 14 -11.11 3.52 17.43
C ILE A 14 -11.55 3.91 18.85
N PRO A 15 -12.55 3.26 19.50
CA PRO A 15 -12.88 3.55 20.89
C PRO A 15 -11.74 3.28 21.87
N HIS A 16 -10.84 2.33 21.56
CA HIS A 16 -9.66 2.04 22.37
C HIS A 16 -8.56 3.07 22.13
N VAL A 17 -8.37 3.52 20.88
CA VAL A 17 -7.42 4.59 20.54
C VAL A 17 -7.78 5.89 21.26
N VAL A 18 -9.05 6.30 21.21
CA VAL A 18 -9.51 7.52 21.88
C VAL A 18 -9.23 7.43 23.38
N ARG A 19 -9.57 6.29 24.03
CA ARG A 19 -9.28 6.08 25.45
C ARG A 19 -7.79 6.08 25.76
N CYS A 20 -6.96 5.41 24.95
CA CYS A 20 -5.51 5.37 25.16
C CYS A 20 -4.92 6.78 25.13
N ILE A 21 -5.24 7.57 24.11
CA ILE A 21 -4.70 8.92 23.94
C ILE A 21 -5.20 9.85 25.05
N THR A 22 -6.49 9.82 25.40
CA THR A 22 -7.04 10.69 26.44
C THR A 22 -6.50 10.32 27.82
N GLN A 23 -6.32 9.03 28.10
CA GLN A 23 -5.72 8.58 29.35
C GLN A 23 -4.27 9.06 29.48
N ARG A 24 -3.46 8.90 28.42
CA ARG A 24 -2.07 9.39 28.39
C ARG A 24 -1.99 10.90 28.58
N PHE A 25 -2.92 11.64 27.99
CA PHE A 25 -3.00 13.08 28.19
C PHE A 25 -3.30 13.44 29.65
N VAL A 26 -4.25 12.76 30.30
CA VAL A 26 -4.58 13.05 31.70
C VAL A 26 -3.40 12.75 32.64
N GLU A 27 -2.65 11.67 32.36
CA GLU A 27 -1.53 11.21 33.20
C GLU A 27 -0.24 12.02 33.01
N LEU A 28 0.06 12.44 31.78
CA LEU A 28 1.38 12.96 31.39
C LEU A 28 1.39 14.45 31.04
N ARG A 29 0.24 15.13 31.09
CA ARG A 29 0.16 16.57 30.84
C ARG A 29 0.78 17.37 31.97
N ASP A 30 1.36 18.50 31.61
CA ASP A 30 1.74 19.53 32.57
C ASP A 30 0.52 20.35 33.01
N SER A 31 0.63 21.03 34.15
CA SER A 31 -0.47 21.86 34.67
C SER A 31 -0.78 23.00 33.70
N GLY A 32 -2.04 23.06 33.23
CA GLY A 32 -2.50 24.07 32.28
C GLY A 32 -2.09 23.79 30.82
N GLU A 33 -1.47 22.65 30.54
CA GLU A 33 -1.06 22.28 29.18
C GLU A 33 -2.27 21.94 28.30
N SER A 34 -2.29 22.54 27.10
CA SER A 34 -3.30 22.20 26.09
C SER A 34 -2.99 20.83 25.44
N PHE A 35 -4.01 20.11 24.97
CA PHE A 35 -3.79 18.85 24.27
C PHE A 35 -2.86 18.99 23.05
N LYS A 36 -2.95 20.11 22.31
CA LYS A 36 -2.06 20.37 21.18
C LYS A 36 -0.60 20.46 21.64
N SER A 37 -0.33 21.25 22.68
CA SER A 37 1.02 21.42 23.25
C SER A 37 1.58 20.09 23.76
N PHE A 38 0.74 19.29 24.42
CA PHE A 38 1.09 17.95 24.88
C PHE A 38 1.53 17.03 23.73
N ILE A 39 0.78 17.00 22.62
CA ILE A 39 1.12 16.18 21.46
C ILE A 39 2.40 16.69 20.78
N GLU A 40 2.59 18.01 20.70
CA GLU A 40 3.82 18.60 20.15
C GLU A 40 5.06 18.27 21.00
N ARG A 41 4.94 18.28 22.33
CA ARG A 41 6.00 17.92 23.28
C ARG A 41 6.31 16.43 23.28
N THR A 42 5.29 15.59 23.30
CA THR A 42 5.43 14.12 23.32
C THR A 42 6.03 13.61 22.00
N GLY A 43 5.62 14.21 20.88
CA GLY A 43 6.12 13.87 19.56
C GLY A 43 5.47 12.61 18.97
N LYS A 44 5.45 12.56 17.64
CA LYS A 44 4.70 11.54 16.88
C LYS A 44 5.19 10.11 17.10
N ARG A 45 6.49 9.92 17.31
CA ARG A 45 7.09 8.59 17.50
C ARG A 45 6.56 7.92 18.77
N GLU A 46 6.44 8.69 19.83
CA GLU A 46 5.92 8.22 21.11
C GLU A 46 4.41 7.96 21.03
N VAL A 47 3.65 8.87 20.41
CA VAL A 47 2.22 8.62 20.17
C VAL A 47 2.01 7.35 19.34
N LYS A 48 2.84 7.10 18.32
CA LYS A 48 2.78 5.88 17.51
C LYS A 48 3.10 4.62 18.33
N SER A 49 4.03 4.69 19.30
CA SER A 49 4.37 3.54 20.15
C SER A 49 3.19 3.14 21.05
N TRP A 50 2.40 4.10 21.53
CA TRP A 50 1.21 3.81 22.34
C TRP A 50 0.12 3.08 21.54
N LEU A 51 0.07 3.30 20.22
CA LEU A 51 -0.95 2.76 19.35
C LEU A 51 -0.55 1.46 18.65
N SER A 52 0.71 1.02 18.75
CA SER A 52 1.24 -0.09 17.93
C SER A 52 0.49 -1.41 18.09
N GLU A 53 -0.05 -1.70 19.28
CA GLU A 53 -0.87 -2.89 19.49
C GLU A 53 -2.28 -2.73 18.92
N LEU A 54 -2.81 -1.50 18.93
CA LEU A 54 -4.14 -1.18 18.40
C LEU A 54 -4.17 -1.10 16.88
N THR A 55 -3.01 -1.03 16.21
CA THR A 55 -2.94 -1.09 14.74
C THR A 55 -3.05 -2.51 14.19
N LYS A 56 -2.96 -3.55 15.03
CA LYS A 56 -3.02 -4.94 14.60
C LYS A 56 -4.47 -5.33 14.27
N VAL A 57 -4.63 -6.06 13.18
CA VAL A 57 -5.89 -6.72 12.79
C VAL A 57 -5.75 -8.20 13.18
N PRO A 58 -6.58 -8.72 14.11
CA PRO A 58 -6.58 -10.15 14.43
C PRO A 58 -7.07 -10.97 13.24
N SER A 59 -6.75 -12.26 13.22
CA SER A 59 -7.31 -13.18 12.22
C SER A 59 -8.83 -13.32 12.37
N TYR A 60 -9.49 -13.81 11.32
CA TYR A 60 -10.93 -14.04 11.33
C TYR A 60 -11.35 -15.01 12.44
N GLU A 61 -10.57 -16.05 12.67
CA GLU A 61 -10.81 -17.04 13.72
C GLU A 61 -10.69 -16.45 15.13
N GLU A 62 -9.79 -15.47 15.31
CA GLU A 62 -9.57 -14.81 16.59
C GLU A 62 -10.67 -13.80 16.92
N ASP A 63 -11.03 -12.94 15.98
CA ASP A 63 -12.10 -11.96 16.18
C ASP A 63 -12.79 -11.54 14.87
N ARG A 64 -13.93 -12.20 14.59
CA ARG A 64 -14.78 -11.91 13.42
C ARG A 64 -15.35 -10.49 13.41
N SER A 65 -15.44 -9.81 14.56
CA SER A 65 -16.04 -8.48 14.63
C SER A 65 -15.25 -7.44 13.83
N PHE A 66 -13.94 -7.67 13.61
CA PHE A 66 -13.09 -6.82 12.77
C PHE A 66 -13.45 -6.86 11.28
N TYR A 67 -14.24 -7.84 10.88
CA TYR A 67 -14.62 -8.09 9.50
C TYR A 67 -16.07 -7.70 9.22
N SER A 68 -16.66 -6.79 10.01
CA SER A 68 -17.99 -6.22 9.80
C SER A 68 -18.00 -4.76 10.26
N ASP A 69 -18.96 -3.97 9.80
CA ASP A 69 -19.08 -2.56 10.20
C ASP A 69 -19.83 -2.39 11.54
N TRP A 70 -19.72 -1.22 12.17
CA TRP A 70 -20.46 -0.87 13.39
C TRP A 70 -21.97 -0.85 13.20
N GLY A 71 -22.45 -0.42 12.03
CA GLY A 71 -23.88 -0.31 11.71
C GLY A 71 -24.42 -1.44 10.84
N ASP A 72 -23.56 -2.24 10.22
CA ASP A 72 -23.93 -3.36 9.35
C ASP A 72 -23.29 -4.66 9.88
N PRO A 73 -24.10 -5.61 10.40
CA PRO A 73 -23.60 -6.89 10.89
C PRO A 73 -23.14 -7.81 9.75
N ARG A 74 -23.37 -7.45 8.49
CA ARG A 74 -22.85 -8.16 7.33
C ARG A 74 -21.33 -8.15 7.35
N GLU A 75 -20.74 -9.33 7.18
CA GLU A 75 -19.30 -9.47 7.08
C GLU A 75 -18.82 -8.93 5.72
N TYR A 76 -17.67 -8.26 5.73
CA TYR A 76 -17.01 -7.82 4.52
C TYR A 76 -16.65 -9.03 3.68
N THR A 77 -17.04 -8.96 2.41
CA THR A 77 -16.67 -9.91 1.39
C THR A 77 -15.72 -9.24 0.42
N THR A 78 -14.97 -10.03 -0.34
CA THR A 78 -14.19 -9.51 -1.45
C THR A 78 -15.06 -8.79 -2.49
N GLY A 79 -16.36 -9.12 -2.57
CA GLY A 79 -17.33 -8.43 -3.41
C GLY A 79 -17.70 -7.01 -2.93
N ASP A 80 -17.35 -6.65 -1.70
CA ASP A 80 -17.50 -5.27 -1.19
C ASP A 80 -16.33 -4.36 -1.63
N LEU A 81 -15.29 -4.92 -2.27
CA LEU A 81 -14.27 -4.14 -2.97
C LEU A 81 -14.90 -3.53 -4.22
N GLY A 82 -15.32 -2.28 -4.08
CA GLY A 82 -15.93 -1.53 -5.17
C GLY A 82 -15.45 -0.09 -5.20
N VAL A 83 -16.10 0.70 -6.04
CA VAL A 83 -15.90 2.14 -6.05
C VAL A 83 -16.32 2.72 -4.70
N GLY A 84 -15.38 3.36 -4.01
CA GLY A 84 -15.66 4.12 -2.79
C GLY A 84 -15.96 5.57 -3.15
N GLU A 85 -16.89 6.20 -2.41
CA GLU A 85 -17.08 7.64 -2.46
C GLU A 85 -16.16 8.28 -1.42
N CYS A 86 -15.24 9.15 -1.84
CA CYS A 86 -14.41 9.95 -0.95
C CYS A 86 -14.67 11.43 -1.25
N ALA A 87 -15.12 12.21 -0.26
CA ALA A 87 -15.33 13.67 -0.38
C ALA A 87 -16.03 14.16 -1.68
N GLY A 88 -16.92 13.34 -2.27
CA GLY A 88 -17.66 13.66 -3.50
C GLY A 88 -17.01 13.20 -4.81
N GLU A 89 -15.84 12.53 -4.77
CA GLU A 89 -15.18 11.92 -5.92
C GLU A 89 -15.21 10.40 -5.81
N VAL A 90 -15.52 9.77 -6.94
CA VAL A 90 -15.52 8.32 -7.13
C VAL A 90 -14.08 7.90 -7.38
N VAL A 91 -13.46 7.23 -6.39
CA VAL A 91 -12.10 6.72 -6.52
C VAL A 91 -12.14 5.20 -6.47
N SER A 92 -11.59 4.55 -7.48
CA SER A 92 -11.55 3.09 -7.56
C SER A 92 -10.48 2.51 -6.63
N VAL A 93 -10.72 1.29 -6.12
CA VAL A 93 -9.70 0.52 -5.36
C VAL A 93 -8.40 0.40 -6.15
N THR A 94 -8.50 0.32 -7.48
CA THR A 94 -7.36 0.25 -8.38
C THR A 94 -6.52 1.52 -8.35
N GLU A 95 -7.13 2.70 -8.41
CA GLU A 95 -6.40 3.97 -8.32
C GLU A 95 -5.71 4.12 -6.96
N PHE A 96 -6.40 3.77 -5.86
CA PHE A 96 -5.77 3.75 -4.54
C PHE A 96 -4.56 2.82 -4.46
N GLY A 97 -4.66 1.62 -5.03
CA GLY A 97 -3.56 0.65 -5.04
C GLY A 97 -2.37 1.13 -5.88
N LEU A 98 -2.61 1.77 -7.02
CA LEU A 98 -1.56 2.35 -7.85
C LEU A 98 -0.89 3.55 -7.16
N THR A 99 -1.65 4.43 -6.50
CA THR A 99 -1.09 5.52 -5.69
C THR A 99 -0.25 4.99 -4.50
N ASP A 100 -0.66 3.89 -3.85
CA ASP A 100 0.18 3.28 -2.82
C ASP A 100 1.48 2.72 -3.38
N SER A 101 1.48 2.15 -4.60
CA SER A 101 2.71 1.71 -5.26
C SER A 101 3.67 2.87 -5.54
N GLU A 102 3.18 4.04 -5.97
CA GLU A 102 4.01 5.24 -6.15
C GLU A 102 4.62 5.72 -4.84
N ARG A 103 3.82 5.71 -3.76
CA ARG A 103 4.31 6.03 -2.41
C ARG A 103 5.44 5.09 -1.98
N GLN A 104 5.32 3.79 -2.24
CA GLN A 104 6.38 2.82 -1.91
C GLN A 104 7.66 3.06 -2.73
N VAL A 105 7.56 3.45 -4.00
CA VAL A 105 8.74 3.85 -4.79
C VAL A 105 9.41 5.09 -4.21
N PHE A 106 8.64 6.08 -3.75
CA PHE A 106 9.19 7.24 -3.06
C PHE A 106 9.93 6.83 -1.77
N ASP A 107 9.35 5.93 -0.97
CA ASP A 107 10.02 5.39 0.22
C ASP A 107 11.34 4.68 -0.16
N ALA A 108 11.37 3.96 -1.30
CA ALA A 108 12.58 3.33 -1.81
C ALA A 108 13.68 4.35 -2.18
N GLN A 109 13.31 5.48 -2.78
CA GLN A 109 14.24 6.58 -3.05
C GLN A 109 14.82 7.15 -1.76
N GLU A 110 13.97 7.40 -0.75
CA GLU A 110 14.43 7.90 0.56
C GLU A 110 15.38 6.92 1.26
N LEU A 111 15.11 5.61 1.16
CA LEU A 111 16.01 4.57 1.70
C LEU A 111 17.38 4.58 1.02
N LEU A 112 17.42 4.79 -0.30
CA LEU A 112 18.66 4.87 -1.05
C LEU A 112 19.48 6.09 -0.63
N GLU A 113 18.85 7.27 -0.51
CA GLU A 113 19.48 8.50 -0.04
C GLU A 113 20.06 8.37 1.37
N ARG A 114 19.44 7.54 2.22
CA ARG A 114 19.91 7.22 3.58
C ARG A 114 21.00 6.15 3.61
N GLY A 115 21.49 5.68 2.47
CA GLY A 115 22.58 4.71 2.36
C GLY A 115 22.15 3.26 2.63
N SER A 116 20.88 2.92 2.37
CA SER A 116 20.33 1.56 2.54
C SER A 116 19.93 0.93 1.20
N PRO A 117 20.89 0.66 0.28
CA PRO A 117 20.60 0.26 -1.10
C PRO A 117 19.85 -1.07 -1.22
N ASP A 118 20.18 -2.07 -0.40
CA ASP A 118 19.46 -3.36 -0.39
C ASP A 118 17.98 -3.19 0.02
N GLN A 119 17.71 -2.36 1.02
CA GLN A 119 16.34 -2.10 1.48
C GLN A 119 15.57 -1.28 0.45
N ALA A 120 16.23 -0.31 -0.18
CA ALA A 120 15.67 0.47 -1.27
C ALA A 120 15.25 -0.43 -2.44
N ALA A 121 16.14 -1.32 -2.89
CA ALA A 121 15.86 -2.26 -3.97
C ALA A 121 14.69 -3.21 -3.65
N ARG A 122 14.62 -3.73 -2.41
CA ARG A 122 13.48 -4.58 -1.97
C ARG A 122 12.17 -3.80 -1.92
N THR A 123 12.22 -2.55 -1.47
CA THR A 123 11.03 -1.68 -1.39
C THR A 123 10.53 -1.32 -2.79
N ALA A 124 11.44 -1.03 -3.74
CA ALA A 124 11.10 -0.81 -5.14
C ALA A 124 10.41 -2.03 -5.77
N PHE A 125 10.93 -3.24 -5.54
CA PHE A 125 10.27 -4.46 -6.01
C PHE A 125 8.90 -4.68 -5.35
N GLY A 126 8.79 -4.39 -4.05
CA GLY A 126 7.51 -4.39 -3.32
C GLY A 126 6.47 -3.50 -3.98
N ALA A 127 6.86 -2.30 -4.42
CA ALA A 127 5.98 -1.40 -5.15
C ALA A 127 5.47 -2.00 -6.47
N MET A 128 6.34 -2.69 -7.22
CA MET A 128 5.93 -3.41 -8.44
C MET A 128 4.91 -4.51 -8.13
N LEU A 129 5.10 -5.27 -7.04
CA LEU A 129 4.14 -6.28 -6.59
C LEU A 129 2.79 -5.66 -6.23
N THR A 130 2.79 -4.53 -5.53
CA THR A 130 1.57 -3.80 -5.19
C THR A 130 0.84 -3.34 -6.46
N ALA A 131 1.52 -2.77 -7.44
CA ALA A 131 0.92 -2.36 -8.71
C ALA A 131 0.38 -3.56 -9.51
N ALA A 132 1.16 -4.64 -9.64
CA ALA A 132 0.76 -5.85 -10.34
C ALA A 132 -0.48 -6.50 -9.71
N ARG A 133 -0.47 -6.66 -8.37
CA ARG A 133 -1.61 -7.20 -7.62
C ARG A 133 -2.84 -6.32 -7.76
N THR A 134 -2.67 -5.01 -7.75
CA THR A 134 -3.75 -4.04 -7.95
C THR A 134 -4.43 -4.24 -9.31
N LEU A 135 -3.66 -4.43 -10.38
CA LEU A 135 -4.21 -4.77 -11.69
C LEU A 135 -4.91 -6.13 -11.71
N ILE A 136 -4.29 -7.17 -11.12
CA ILE A 136 -4.90 -8.51 -11.04
C ILE A 136 -6.27 -8.46 -10.38
N ARG A 137 -6.43 -7.67 -9.31
CA ARG A 137 -7.71 -7.54 -8.60
C ARG A 137 -8.83 -6.93 -9.42
N THR A 138 -8.54 -6.33 -10.57
CA THR A 138 -9.59 -5.88 -11.51
C THR A 138 -10.30 -7.03 -12.24
N GLU A 139 -9.70 -8.24 -12.26
CA GLU A 139 -10.22 -9.45 -12.90
C GLU A 139 -10.35 -10.64 -11.94
N TYR A 140 -9.49 -10.69 -10.92
CA TYR A 140 -9.43 -11.75 -9.92
C TYR A 140 -9.17 -11.17 -8.53
N LEU A 141 -10.26 -10.90 -7.82
CA LEU A 141 -10.22 -10.17 -6.56
C LEU A 141 -9.52 -10.93 -5.41
N ASP A 142 -9.57 -12.26 -5.41
CA ASP A 142 -9.09 -13.16 -4.34
C ASP A 142 -7.60 -13.55 -4.49
N VAL A 143 -6.82 -12.81 -5.28
CA VAL A 143 -5.37 -13.06 -5.40
C VAL A 143 -4.66 -12.92 -4.05
N LYS A 144 -3.88 -13.95 -3.69
CA LYS A 144 -3.08 -13.98 -2.46
C LYS A 144 -1.94 -12.97 -2.51
N ASP A 145 -1.54 -12.49 -1.33
CA ASP A 145 -0.46 -11.51 -1.16
C ASP A 145 0.91 -12.19 -1.02
N GLU A 146 1.26 -13.00 -2.01
CA GLU A 146 2.52 -13.76 -2.05
C GLU A 146 3.23 -13.46 -3.37
N ALA A 147 4.53 -13.14 -3.31
CA ALA A 147 5.24 -12.61 -4.48
C ALA A 147 5.19 -13.56 -5.70
N ASP A 148 5.39 -14.86 -5.48
CA ASP A 148 5.37 -15.86 -6.54
C ASP A 148 3.97 -15.98 -7.18
N ILE A 149 2.92 -15.94 -6.36
CA ILE A 149 1.53 -16.01 -6.82
C ILE A 149 1.16 -14.76 -7.62
N ILE A 150 1.54 -13.58 -7.13
CA ILE A 150 1.30 -12.30 -7.83
C ILE A 150 2.00 -12.32 -9.20
N VAL A 151 3.25 -12.78 -9.26
CA VAL A 151 4.03 -12.84 -10.49
C VAL A 151 3.42 -13.83 -11.49
N GLU A 152 3.01 -15.01 -11.03
CA GLU A 152 2.37 -16.03 -11.87
C GLU A 152 1.03 -15.53 -12.43
N GLU A 153 0.14 -15.01 -11.57
CA GLU A 153 -1.15 -14.47 -12.00
C GLU A 153 -0.98 -13.26 -12.94
N PHE A 154 -0.02 -12.39 -12.66
CA PHE A 154 0.29 -11.26 -13.55
C PHE A 154 0.76 -11.75 -14.91
N LYS A 155 1.64 -12.76 -14.93
CA LYS A 155 2.13 -13.34 -16.19
C LYS A 155 0.97 -13.87 -17.03
N THR A 156 0.12 -14.70 -16.46
CA THR A 156 -1.00 -15.32 -17.17
C THR A 156 -2.01 -14.30 -17.67
N ARG A 157 -2.37 -13.31 -16.85
CA ARG A 157 -3.48 -12.37 -17.17
C ARG A 157 -3.05 -11.17 -17.99
N PHE A 158 -1.82 -10.70 -17.83
CA PHE A 158 -1.37 -9.40 -18.37
C PHE A 158 -0.20 -9.51 -19.35
N HIS A 159 0.74 -10.43 -19.11
CA HIS A 159 1.90 -10.59 -19.99
C HIS A 159 1.60 -11.51 -21.18
N ASP A 160 1.08 -12.71 -20.93
CA ASP A 160 0.84 -13.73 -21.97
C ASP A 160 -0.28 -13.28 -22.94
N THR A 161 -1.28 -12.58 -22.41
CA THR A 161 -2.36 -11.93 -23.16
C THR A 161 -1.91 -10.65 -23.88
N ARG A 162 -0.71 -10.15 -23.55
CA ARG A 162 -0.12 -8.89 -24.03
C ARG A 162 -0.91 -7.62 -23.67
N VAL A 163 -1.87 -7.70 -22.74
CA VAL A 163 -2.68 -6.54 -22.31
C VAL A 163 -1.82 -5.45 -21.68
N PHE A 164 -0.77 -5.84 -20.95
CA PHE A 164 0.16 -4.90 -20.31
C PHE A 164 1.28 -4.43 -21.24
N HIS A 165 1.50 -5.09 -22.37
CA HIS A 165 2.60 -4.72 -23.27
C HIS A 165 2.43 -3.28 -23.74
N ASP A 166 3.54 -2.55 -23.72
CA ASP A 166 3.56 -1.18 -24.20
C ASP A 166 3.45 -1.16 -25.74
N PRO A 167 2.68 -0.23 -26.33
CA PRO A 167 2.54 -0.15 -27.78
C PRO A 167 3.86 0.04 -28.54
N PHE A 168 4.87 0.63 -27.91
CA PHE A 168 6.16 0.94 -28.52
C PHE A 168 7.30 0.08 -27.95
N ALA A 169 7.28 -0.22 -26.65
CA ALA A 169 8.33 -0.95 -25.96
C ALA A 169 8.00 -2.45 -25.74
N GLY A 170 6.80 -2.91 -26.10
CA GLY A 170 6.38 -4.30 -25.97
C GLY A 170 6.45 -4.81 -24.53
N ALA A 171 7.08 -5.97 -24.33
CA ALA A 171 7.23 -6.62 -23.03
C ALA A 171 8.32 -6.00 -22.12
N LYS A 172 8.92 -4.86 -22.49
CA LYS A 172 10.06 -4.27 -21.76
C LYS A 172 9.79 -4.13 -20.26
N PHE A 173 8.66 -3.51 -19.90
CA PHE A 173 8.32 -3.26 -18.51
C PHE A 173 7.96 -4.54 -17.74
N THR A 174 7.30 -5.51 -18.39
CA THR A 174 7.07 -6.83 -17.76
C THR A 174 8.38 -7.56 -17.49
N ASN A 175 9.37 -7.41 -18.38
CA ASN A 175 10.66 -8.06 -18.21
C ASN A 175 11.44 -7.49 -17.01
N TYR A 176 11.29 -6.19 -16.70
CA TYR A 176 11.83 -5.61 -15.48
C TYR A 176 11.25 -6.28 -14.23
N PHE A 177 9.93 -6.46 -14.19
CA PHE A 177 9.26 -7.09 -13.08
C PHE A 177 9.72 -8.54 -12.85
N PHE A 178 9.75 -9.34 -13.92
CA PHE A 178 10.21 -10.73 -13.84
C PHE A 178 11.69 -10.85 -13.49
N ARG A 179 12.53 -9.94 -14.00
CA ARG A 179 13.96 -9.92 -13.67
C ARG A 179 14.18 -9.62 -12.20
N GLN A 180 13.55 -8.57 -11.66
CA GLN A 180 13.69 -8.25 -10.24
C GLN A 180 13.14 -9.35 -9.33
N HIS A 181 12.05 -10.03 -9.72
CA HIS A 181 11.53 -11.19 -9.00
C HIS A 181 12.56 -12.33 -8.93
N GLY A 182 13.27 -12.62 -10.03
CA GLY A 182 14.31 -13.65 -10.07
C GLY A 182 15.60 -13.30 -9.33
N GLU A 183 15.86 -12.02 -9.06
CA GLU A 183 17.10 -11.52 -8.47
C GLU A 183 16.94 -10.97 -7.03
N GLN A 184 15.90 -11.41 -6.29
CA GLN A 184 15.59 -10.90 -4.94
C GLN A 184 16.68 -11.15 -3.89
N THR A 185 17.53 -12.16 -4.10
CA THR A 185 18.62 -12.53 -3.17
C THR A 185 19.93 -11.79 -3.48
N HIS A 186 19.98 -11.01 -4.56
CA HIS A 186 21.19 -10.25 -4.91
C HIS A 186 21.37 -9.06 -3.99
N VAL A 187 22.60 -8.88 -3.50
CA VAL A 187 23.00 -7.67 -2.77
C VAL A 187 23.08 -6.53 -3.77
N CYS A 188 22.46 -5.39 -3.44
CA CYS A 188 22.47 -4.20 -4.28
C CYS A 188 23.45 -3.16 -3.73
N ASP A 189 24.29 -2.65 -4.62
CA ASP A 189 25.00 -1.39 -4.40
C ASP A 189 24.10 -0.19 -4.74
N HIS A 190 24.63 1.02 -4.56
CA HIS A 190 23.86 2.24 -4.78
C HIS A 190 23.40 2.39 -6.24
N GLU A 191 24.22 2.01 -7.21
CA GLU A 191 23.91 2.14 -8.64
C GLU A 191 22.82 1.14 -9.07
N SER A 192 22.99 -0.14 -8.70
CA SER A 192 22.01 -1.18 -8.99
C SER A 192 20.68 -0.95 -8.27
N ALA A 193 20.69 -0.45 -7.03
CA ALA A 193 19.48 -0.05 -6.32
C ALA A 193 18.77 1.13 -7.01
N HIS A 194 19.52 2.13 -7.48
CA HIS A 194 18.97 3.24 -8.26
C HIS A 194 18.29 2.75 -9.53
N HIS A 195 18.96 1.90 -10.31
CA HIS A 195 18.40 1.31 -11.52
C HIS A 195 17.11 0.51 -11.25
N ARG A 196 17.07 -0.25 -10.15
CA ARG A 196 15.87 -1.00 -9.76
C ARG A 196 14.69 -0.10 -9.41
N ILE A 197 14.95 1.06 -8.81
CA ILE A 197 13.93 2.07 -8.52
C ILE A 197 13.38 2.67 -9.82
N GLU A 198 14.24 3.05 -10.76
CA GLU A 198 13.82 3.58 -12.07
C GLU A 198 12.96 2.57 -12.84
N GLU A 199 13.33 1.29 -12.82
CA GLU A 199 12.53 0.23 -13.43
C GLU A 199 11.17 0.04 -12.75
N ALA A 200 11.11 0.16 -11.42
CA ALA A 200 9.85 0.10 -10.68
C ALA A 200 8.94 1.28 -11.04
N GLN A 201 9.49 2.49 -11.20
CA GLN A 201 8.75 3.66 -11.68
C GLN A 201 8.14 3.41 -13.06
N LEU A 202 8.96 2.99 -14.01
CA LEU A 202 8.51 2.70 -15.38
C LEU A 202 7.44 1.59 -15.41
N PHE A 203 7.55 0.59 -14.55
CA PHE A 203 6.52 -0.45 -14.42
C PHE A 203 5.20 0.10 -13.87
N ILE A 204 5.23 0.98 -12.88
CA ILE A 204 4.02 1.61 -12.32
C ILE A 204 3.36 2.54 -13.33
N GLU A 205 4.14 3.33 -14.07
CA GLU A 205 3.64 4.15 -15.19
C GLU A 205 2.97 3.28 -16.27
N ALA A 206 3.58 2.13 -16.60
CA ALA A 206 2.98 1.15 -17.49
C ALA A 206 1.70 0.55 -16.91
N ALA A 207 1.61 0.37 -15.59
CA ALA A 207 0.41 -0.11 -14.91
C ALA A 207 -0.75 0.91 -14.99
N TYR A 208 -0.49 2.20 -14.75
CA TYR A 208 -1.48 3.26 -14.99
C TYR A 208 -1.95 3.28 -16.45
N SER A 209 -1.01 3.20 -17.39
CA SER A 209 -1.32 3.18 -18.82
C SER A 209 -2.16 1.96 -19.21
N CYS A 210 -1.85 0.79 -18.65
CA CYS A 210 -2.63 -0.43 -18.83
C CYS A 210 -4.05 -0.27 -18.28
N TYR A 211 -4.19 0.20 -17.05
CA TYR A 211 -5.48 0.43 -16.40
C TYR A 211 -6.36 1.41 -17.19
N ALA A 212 -5.79 2.53 -17.65
CA ALA A 212 -6.50 3.51 -18.47
C ALA A 212 -7.04 2.88 -19.76
N ARG A 213 -6.25 2.05 -20.46
CA ARG A 213 -6.70 1.33 -21.66
C ARG A 213 -7.81 0.31 -21.37
N MET A 214 -7.72 -0.41 -20.24
CA MET A 214 -8.75 -1.35 -19.80
C MET A 214 -10.07 -0.64 -19.48
N GLY A 215 -10.01 0.56 -18.89
CA GLY A 215 -11.17 1.41 -18.65
C GLY A 215 -11.87 1.83 -19.94
N VAL A 216 -11.12 2.24 -20.97
CA VAL A 216 -11.67 2.61 -22.29
C VAL A 216 -12.30 1.41 -23.00
N SER A 217 -11.72 0.22 -22.91
CA SER A 217 -12.29 -1.01 -23.51
C SER A 217 -13.59 -1.47 -22.86
N LYS A 218 -13.84 -1.15 -21.58
CA LYS A 218 -15.09 -1.50 -20.89
C LYS A 218 -16.25 -0.52 -21.16
N ALA A 219 -15.96 0.65 -21.72
CA ALA A 219 -16.95 1.71 -22.01
C ALA A 219 -17.51 1.69 -23.44
N VAL A 220 -17.06 0.74 -24.27
CA VAL A 220 -17.49 0.51 -25.67
C VAL A 220 -18.30 -0.78 -25.76
#